data_AF-A0A4Q5TSI8-F1
#
_entry.id   AF-A0A4Q5TSI8-F1
#
_cell.length_a   1.000
_cell.length_b   1.000
_cell.length_c   1.000
_cell.angle_alpha   90.00
_cell.angle_beta   90.00
_cell.angle_gamma   90.00
#
_symmetry.space_group_name_H-M   'P 1'
#
loop_
_entity.id
_entity.type
_entity.pdbx_description
1 polymer ?
#
loop_
_entity_poly.entity_id
_entity_poly.type
_entity_poly.pdbx_seq_one_letter_code
_entity_poly.pdbx_strand_id
1 'polypeptide(L)'
;MSKDSQRYAEKSLREMGVNIRLGQVVEDYLDYKVLLADGSVIHSTTLIWTAGVTAMTFAGLKQEDYGKGKRLFVDPYNRLYRYGNIYAIGDTCISNADPGFPDGRPQLAQVAMQQ
;
A
#
# COMPACT_ATOMS: atom_id res chain seq x y z
N MET A 1 -3.55 10.29 -11.12
CA MET A 1 -4.89 10.90 -11.23
C MET A 1 -4.76 12.41 -11.28
N SER A 2 -5.48 13.09 -12.19
CA SER A 2 -5.49 14.56 -12.24
C SER A 2 -6.31 15.16 -11.09
N LYS A 3 -6.10 16.45 -10.78
CA LYS A 3 -6.91 17.17 -9.78
C LYS A 3 -8.39 17.22 -10.16
N ASP A 4 -8.71 17.30 -11.46
CA ASP A 4 -10.10 17.29 -11.94
C ASP A 4 -10.80 15.98 -11.62
N SER A 5 -10.15 14.85 -11.91
CA SER A 5 -10.71 13.54 -11.61
C SER A 5 -10.86 13.30 -10.11
N GLN A 6 -9.94 13.81 -9.28
CA GLN A 6 -10.05 13.74 -7.81
C GLN A 6 -11.29 14.50 -7.32
N ARG A 7 -11.48 15.75 -7.78
CA ARG A 7 -12.65 16.57 -7.43
C ARG A 7 -13.96 15.94 -7.89
N TYR A 8 -13.99 15.39 -9.10
CA TYR A 8 -15.16 14.69 -9.63
C TYR A 8 -15.53 13.50 -8.74
N ALA A 9 -14.57 12.64 -8.40
CA ALA A 9 -14.80 11.48 -7.55
C ALA A 9 -15.30 11.88 -6.15
N GLU A 10 -14.67 12.88 -5.51
CA GLU A 10 -15.11 13.37 -4.21
C GLU A 10 -16.55 13.91 -4.25
N LYS A 11 -16.86 14.74 -5.25
CA LYS A 11 -18.20 15.31 -5.43
C LYS A 11 -19.24 14.21 -5.63
N SER A 12 -19.01 13.28 -6.55
CA SER A 12 -19.95 12.20 -6.84
C SER A 12 -20.22 11.32 -5.62
N LEU A 13 -19.20 10.98 -4.85
CA LEU A 13 -19.37 10.19 -3.61
C LEU A 13 -20.17 10.97 -2.55
N ARG A 14 -19.90 12.27 -2.37
CA ARG A 14 -20.68 13.12 -1.45
C ARG A 14 -22.15 13.23 -1.87
N GLU A 15 -22.43 13.36 -3.17
CA GLU A 15 -23.79 13.36 -3.72
C GLU A 15 -24.53 12.03 -3.48
N MET A 16 -23.80 10.91 -3.41
CA MET A 16 -24.34 9.59 -3.02
C MET A 16 -24.53 9.42 -1.49
N GLY A 17 -24.26 10.45 -0.69
CA GLY A 17 -24.40 10.42 0.77
C GLY A 17 -23.18 9.92 1.54
N VAL A 18 -22.03 9.73 0.87
CA VAL A 18 -20.79 9.34 1.56
C VAL A 18 -20.20 10.52 2.34
N ASN A 19 -20.03 10.34 3.66
CA ASN A 19 -19.33 11.30 4.50
C ASN A 19 -17.81 11.12 4.38
N ILE A 20 -17.16 11.95 3.56
CA ILE A 20 -15.72 11.91 3.35
C ILE A 20 -15.01 12.82 4.36
N ARG A 21 -14.16 12.21 5.20
CA ARG A 21 -13.26 12.89 6.16
C ARG A 21 -11.80 12.68 5.76
N LEU A 22 -11.20 13.68 5.12
CA LEU A 22 -9.78 13.68 4.74
C LEU A 22 -8.90 14.23 5.87
N GLY A 23 -7.61 13.94 5.82
CA GLY A 23 -6.65 14.41 6.85
C GLY A 23 -6.80 13.72 8.21
N GLN A 24 -7.58 12.64 8.25
CA GLN A 24 -7.84 11.85 9.45
C GLN A 24 -6.97 10.60 9.46
N VAL A 25 -6.40 10.27 10.61
CA VAL A 25 -5.61 9.05 10.83
C VAL A 25 -6.40 8.16 11.78
N VAL A 26 -6.67 6.93 11.35
CA VAL A 26 -7.29 5.90 12.20
C VAL A 26 -6.21 5.32 13.12
N GLU A 27 -6.43 5.40 14.43
CA GLU A 27 -5.55 4.80 15.43
C GLU A 27 -6.01 3.38 15.79
N ASP A 28 -7.31 3.17 15.98
CA ASP A 28 -7.83 1.87 16.40
C ASP A 28 -9.32 1.68 16.01
N TYR A 29 -9.79 0.44 16.11
CA TYR A 29 -11.19 0.07 16.04
C TYR A 29 -11.55 -0.90 17.16
N LEU A 30 -12.29 -0.40 18.15
CA LEU A 30 -12.69 -1.15 19.33
C LEU A 30 -14.15 -0.83 19.69
N ASP A 31 -14.89 -1.84 20.14
CA ASP A 31 -16.28 -1.67 20.63
C ASP A 31 -17.18 -0.87 19.69
N TYR A 32 -17.11 -1.15 18.39
CA TYR A 32 -17.87 -0.46 17.33
C TYR A 32 -17.55 1.04 17.20
N LYS A 33 -16.34 1.45 17.56
CA LYS A 33 -15.83 2.82 17.46
C LYS A 33 -14.51 2.85 16.72
N VAL A 34 -14.44 3.68 15.68
CA VAL A 34 -13.18 4.05 15.05
C VAL A 34 -12.60 5.22 15.84
N LEU A 35 -11.42 5.03 16.41
CA LEU A 35 -10.68 6.05 17.14
C LEU A 35 -9.75 6.77 16.15
N LEU A 36 -9.82 8.10 16.14
CA LEU A 36 -8.99 8.94 15.27
C LEU A 36 -7.92 9.65 16.07
N ALA A 37 -6.78 9.95 15.44
CA ALA A 37 -5.62 10.54 16.10
C ALA A 37 -5.85 11.96 16.64
N ASP A 38 -6.90 12.65 16.20
CA ASP A 38 -7.33 13.93 16.75
C ASP A 38 -8.22 13.79 18.00
N GLY A 39 -8.43 12.56 18.48
CA GLY A 39 -9.28 12.22 19.62
C GLY A 39 -10.77 12.09 19.28
N SER A 40 -11.18 12.36 18.03
CA SER A 40 -12.57 12.19 17.60
C SER A 40 -12.91 10.72 17.35
N VAL A 41 -14.21 10.41 17.41
CA VAL A 41 -14.72 9.04 17.30
C VAL A 41 -15.78 8.95 16.21
N ILE A 42 -15.71 7.88 15.41
CA ILE A 42 -16.77 7.49 14.49
C ILE A 42 -17.41 6.20 15.00
N HIS A 43 -18.71 6.25 15.33
CA HIS A 43 -19.46 5.06 15.66
C HIS A 43 -19.77 4.26 14.39
N SER A 44 -19.33 3.00 14.34
CA SER A 44 -19.62 2.11 13.21
C SER A 44 -19.61 0.64 13.64
N THR A 45 -20.67 -0.08 13.30
CA THR A 45 -20.77 -1.53 13.50
C THR A 45 -19.92 -2.34 12.53
N THR A 46 -19.58 -1.76 11.37
CA THR A 46 -18.79 -2.41 10.32
C THR A 46 -17.59 -1.55 9.97
N LEU A 47 -16.40 -2.15 10.01
CA LEU A 47 -15.17 -1.55 9.50
C LEU A 47 -14.69 -2.32 8.27
N ILE A 48 -14.42 -1.59 7.17
CA ILE A 48 -13.76 -2.13 5.98
C ILE A 48 -12.42 -1.40 5.84
N TRP A 49 -11.31 -2.13 5.94
CA TRP A 49 -9.97 -1.56 5.86
C TRP A 49 -9.36 -1.69 4.47
N THR A 50 -9.03 -0.56 3.85
CA THR A 50 -8.47 -0.50 2.48
C THR A 50 -7.24 0.40 2.36
N ALA A 51 -6.69 0.90 3.48
CA ALA A 51 -5.71 1.98 3.50
C ALA A 51 -4.25 1.56 3.18
N GLY A 52 -3.96 0.26 3.06
CA GLY A 52 -2.64 -0.20 2.67
C GLY A 52 -2.45 -1.71 2.75
N VAL A 53 -1.44 -2.20 2.04
CA VAL A 53 -1.00 -3.60 2.03
C VAL A 53 0.50 -3.68 2.34
N THR A 54 0.94 -4.78 2.92
CA THR A 54 2.35 -5.09 3.14
C THR A 54 2.63 -6.53 2.70
N ALA A 55 3.81 -6.79 2.18
CA ALA A 55 4.22 -8.13 1.80
C ALA A 55 4.49 -9.02 3.02
N MET A 56 4.50 -10.34 2.79
CA MET A 56 4.86 -11.34 3.78
C MET A 56 6.38 -11.52 3.82
N THR A 57 6.91 -11.81 5.01
CA THR A 57 8.31 -12.22 5.20
C THR A 57 8.41 -13.74 5.20
N PHE A 58 9.53 -14.28 4.71
CA PHE A 58 9.76 -15.71 4.54
C PHE A 58 10.89 -16.16 5.48
N ALA A 59 10.71 -17.32 6.11
CA ALA A 59 11.78 -17.93 6.90
C ALA A 59 12.99 -18.26 5.99
N GLY A 60 14.20 -18.02 6.50
CA GLY A 60 15.44 -18.27 5.76
C GLY A 60 15.97 -17.08 4.94
N LEU A 61 15.16 -16.04 4.72
CA LEU A 61 15.63 -14.76 4.20
C LEU A 61 16.02 -13.82 5.34
N LYS A 62 17.01 -12.96 5.09
CA LYS A 62 17.49 -12.01 6.10
C LYS A 62 16.65 -10.74 6.08
N GLN A 63 16.66 -9.99 7.18
CA GLN A 63 15.92 -8.71 7.25
C GLN A 63 16.44 -7.71 6.20
N GLU A 64 17.74 -7.73 5.92
CA GLU A 64 18.37 -6.89 4.89
C GLU A 64 17.91 -7.22 3.46
N ASP A 65 17.28 -8.38 3.23
CA ASP A 65 16.70 -8.74 1.93
C ASP A 65 15.37 -7.97 1.68
N TYR A 66 14.83 -7.27 2.69
CA TYR A 66 13.55 -6.56 2.65
C TYR A 66 13.69 -5.04 2.74
N GLY A 67 12.86 -4.34 1.98
CA GLY A 67 12.68 -2.90 2.01
C GLY A 67 11.31 -2.46 2.55
N LYS A 68 10.88 -1.26 2.14
CA LYS A 68 9.62 -0.65 2.55
C LYS A 68 8.44 -1.60 2.31
N GLY A 69 7.56 -1.73 3.32
CA GLY A 69 6.37 -2.57 3.24
C GLY A 69 6.67 -4.07 3.21
N LYS A 70 7.84 -4.50 3.74
CA LYS A 70 8.33 -5.90 3.75
C LYS A 70 8.52 -6.48 2.34
N ARG A 71 8.75 -5.64 1.35
CA ARG A 71 8.96 -6.05 -0.05
C ARG A 71 10.42 -6.45 -0.25
N LEU A 72 10.69 -7.55 -0.94
CA LEU A 72 12.03 -8.06 -1.24
C LEU A 72 12.77 -7.15 -2.23
N PHE A 73 14.01 -6.79 -1.92
CA PHE A 73 14.86 -6.03 -2.85
C PHE A 73 15.28 -6.90 -4.03
N VAL A 74 14.97 -6.42 -5.24
CA VAL A 74 15.32 -7.11 -6.49
C VAL A 74 16.09 -6.22 -7.44
N ASP A 75 16.99 -6.86 -8.18
CA ASP A 75 17.71 -6.27 -9.31
C ASP A 75 16.76 -5.99 -10.49
N PRO A 76 17.23 -5.36 -11.59
CA PRO A 76 16.39 -5.06 -12.77
C PRO A 76 15.77 -6.27 -13.46
N TYR A 77 16.21 -7.48 -13.11
CA TYR A 77 15.73 -8.75 -13.66
C TYR A 77 14.86 -9.52 -12.64
N ASN A 78 14.33 -8.82 -11.63
CA ASN A 78 13.48 -9.35 -10.57
C ASN A 78 14.14 -10.43 -9.71
N ARG A 79 15.47 -10.51 -9.70
CA ARG A 79 16.22 -11.44 -8.87
C ARG A 79 16.63 -10.79 -7.55
N LEU A 80 16.59 -11.53 -6.45
CA LEU A 80 17.08 -11.01 -5.17
C LEU A 80 18.60 -10.79 -5.24
N TYR A 81 19.07 -9.66 -4.71
CA TYR A 81 20.49 -9.28 -4.78
C TYR A 81 21.47 -10.31 -4.20
N ARG A 82 21.07 -11.04 -3.14
CA ARG A 82 21.94 -11.96 -2.41
C ARG A 82 21.84 -13.42 -2.90
N TYR A 83 21.00 -13.70 -3.90
CA TYR A 83 20.71 -15.08 -4.35
C TYR A 83 20.69 -15.17 -5.88
N GLY A 84 21.45 -16.11 -6.44
CA GLY A 84 21.58 -16.25 -7.90
C GLY A 84 20.37 -16.87 -8.59
N ASN A 85 19.45 -17.48 -7.83
CA ASN A 85 18.40 -18.36 -8.32
C ASN A 85 17.02 -18.10 -7.67
N ILE A 86 16.85 -16.98 -6.96
CA ILE A 86 15.58 -16.61 -6.33
C ILE A 86 15.09 -15.30 -6.95
N TYR A 87 13.83 -15.31 -7.39
CA TYR A 87 13.17 -14.19 -8.03
C TYR A 87 11.92 -13.81 -7.25
N ALA A 88 11.57 -12.52 -7.26
CA ALA A 88 10.36 -12.00 -6.65
C ALA A 88 9.70 -10.96 -7.57
N ILE A 89 8.40 -11.10 -7.79
CA ILE A 89 7.59 -10.25 -8.67
C ILE A 89 6.32 -9.77 -7.95
N GLY A 90 5.63 -8.80 -8.55
CA GLY A 90 4.39 -8.24 -8.03
C GLY A 90 4.56 -7.55 -6.68
N ASP A 91 3.53 -7.67 -5.84
CA ASP A 91 3.45 -6.92 -4.58
C ASP A 91 4.53 -7.30 -3.57
N THR A 92 5.19 -8.44 -3.75
CA THR A 92 6.24 -8.93 -2.84
C THR A 92 7.61 -8.33 -3.10
N CYS A 93 7.87 -7.66 -4.23
CA CYS A 93 9.21 -7.16 -4.57
C CYS A 93 9.26 -5.64 -4.69
N ILE A 94 10.44 -5.07 -4.51
CA ILE A 94 10.73 -3.65 -4.69
C ILE A 94 12.08 -3.51 -5.40
N SER A 95 12.13 -2.68 -6.42
CA SER A 95 13.37 -2.35 -7.15
C SER A 95 13.51 -0.83 -7.24
N ASN A 96 14.70 -0.34 -6.95
CA ASN A 96 15.07 1.08 -7.07
C ASN A 96 15.91 1.35 -8.32
N ALA A 97 16.00 0.39 -9.24
CA ALA A 97 16.80 0.52 -10.45
C ALA A 97 16.16 1.40 -11.53
N ASP A 98 14.86 1.67 -11.43
CA ASP A 98 14.14 2.52 -12.36
C ASP A 98 14.21 4.00 -11.90
N PRO A 99 14.86 4.90 -12.67
CA PRO A 99 14.96 6.31 -12.30
C PRO A 99 13.60 7.03 -12.20
N GLY A 100 12.56 6.53 -12.88
CA GLY A 100 11.20 7.04 -12.76
C GLY A 100 10.47 6.58 -11.50
N PHE A 101 10.99 5.54 -10.84
CA PHE A 101 10.43 4.96 -9.62
C PHE A 101 11.55 4.66 -8.59
N PRO A 102 12.25 5.68 -8.08
CA PRO A 102 13.38 5.50 -7.17
C PRO A 102 12.99 4.79 -5.86
N ASP A 103 11.73 4.97 -5.42
CA ASP A 103 11.15 4.30 -4.24
C ASP A 103 10.40 3.00 -4.58
N GLY A 104 10.60 2.49 -5.79
CA GLY A 104 9.95 1.32 -6.33
C GLY A 104 8.58 1.57 -6.93
N ARG A 105 8.21 0.70 -7.87
CA ARG A 105 6.91 0.74 -8.54
C ARG A 105 5.77 0.43 -7.57
N PRO A 106 4.58 1.02 -7.80
CA PRO A 106 3.40 0.75 -6.98
C PRO A 106 2.96 -0.72 -7.10
N GLN A 107 2.31 -1.21 -6.05
CA GLN A 107 1.75 -2.56 -5.95
C GLN A 107 0.45 -2.63 -6.77
N LEU A 108 0.60 -2.94 -8.06
CA LEU A 108 -0.50 -2.98 -9.05
C LEU A 108 -0.40 -4.24 -9.90
N ALA A 109 -1.55 -4.81 -10.26
CA ALA A 109 -1.63 -5.98 -11.14
C ALA A 109 -0.88 -5.78 -12.47
N GLN A 110 -1.00 -4.62 -13.10
CA GLN A 110 -0.30 -4.32 -14.35
C GLN A 110 1.22 -4.30 -14.18
N VAL A 111 1.74 -3.82 -13.04
CA VAL A 111 3.18 -3.86 -12.75
C VAL A 111 3.63 -5.31 -12.61
N ALA A 112 2.88 -6.12 -11.84
CA ALA A 112 3.18 -7.53 -11.65
C ALA A 112 3.19 -8.32 -12.98
N MET A 113 2.29 -8.01 -13.91
CA MET A 113 2.23 -8.66 -15.22
C MET A 113 3.41 -8.30 -16.15
N GLN A 114 4.05 -7.16 -15.94
CA GLN A 114 5.17 -6.68 -16.76
C GLN A 114 6.55 -7.02 -16.18
N GLN A 115 6.60 -7.51 -14.95
CA GLN A 115 7.80 -7.98 -14.26
C GLN A 115 8.12 -9.43 -14.65
#